data_AF-A0AAV8Z890-F1
#
_entry.id   AF-A0AAV8Z890-F1
#
_cell.length_a   1.000
_cell.length_b   1.000
_cell.length_c   1.000
_cell.angle_alpha   90.00
_cell.angle_beta   90.00
_cell.angle_gamma   90.00
#
_symmetry.space_group_name_H-M   'P 1'
#
loop_
_entity.id
_entity.type
_entity.pdbx_description
1 polymer ?
#
loop_
_entity_poly.entity_id
_entity_poly.type
_entity_poly.pdbx_seq_one_letter_code
_entity_poly.pdbx_strand_id
1 'polypeptide(L)' 'MYDLVTKRCEERGIIFVPIPNKYHEAKQVYRIGSNGVQCYIDRNVIFYSQNNSTWIPTSLNKLLDIA' A
#
# COMPACT_ATOMS: atom_id res chain seq x y z
N MET A 1 -11.53 7.55 4.98
CA MET A 1 -10.82 6.25 4.91
C MET A 1 -9.33 6.45 4.66
N TYR A 2 -8.93 7.28 3.67
CA TYR A 2 -7.52 7.67 3.43
C TYR A 2 -6.81 8.20 4.68
N ASP A 3 -7.43 9.13 5.42
CA ASP A 3 -6.85 9.71 6.64
C ASP A 3 -6.51 8.64 7.70
N LEU A 4 -7.41 7.67 7.90
CA LEU A 4 -7.19 6.57 8.84
C LEU A 4 -6.05 5.64 8.37
N VAL A 5 -5.93 5.41 7.06
CA VAL A 5 -4.83 4.62 6.47
C VAL A 5 -3.51 5.34 6.69
N THR A 6 -3.43 6.62 6.33
CA THR A 6 -2.23 7.44 6.48
C THR A 6 -1.79 7.50 7.94
N LYS A 7 -2.72 7.79 8.86
CA LYS A 7 -2.43 7.89 10.30
C LYS A 7 -1.94 6.55 10.87
N ARG A 8 -2.55 5.43 10.47
CA ARG A 8 -2.15 4.08 10.93
C ARG A 8 -0.83 3.62 10.34
N CYS A 9 -0.54 4.00 9.10
CA CYS A 9 0.76 3.80 8.50
C CYS A 9 1.81 4.65 9.23
N GLU A 10 1.57 5.94 9.46
CA GLU A 10 2.47 6.82 10.21
C GLU A 10 2.74 6.33 11.64
N GLU A 11 1.72 5.85 12.37
CA GLU A 11 1.86 5.32 13.73
C GLU A 11 2.82 4.11 13.81
N ARG A 12 3.00 3.36 12.73
CA ARG A 12 3.94 2.23 12.65
C ARG A 12 5.28 2.60 11.99
N GLY A 13 5.49 3.86 11.61
CA GLY A 13 6.68 4.29 10.87
C GLY A 13 6.65 3.92 9.38
N ILE A 14 5.46 3.61 8.87
CA ILE A 14 5.24 3.23 7.48
C ILE A 14 4.82 4.47 6.70
N ILE A 15 5.65 4.91 5.74
CA ILE A 15 5.32 6.04 4.88
C ILE A 15 4.37 5.58 3.77
N PHE A 16 3.14 6.09 3.72
CA PHE A 16 2.17 5.80 2.66
C PHE A 16 2.05 7.00 1.71
N VAL A 17 2.66 6.92 0.53
CA VAL A 17 2.65 8.01 -0.46
C VAL A 17 2.17 7.52 -1.83
N PRO A 18 1.22 8.20 -2.49
CA PRO A 18 0.83 7.84 -3.85
C PRO A 18 2.02 8.01 -4.81
N ILE A 19 2.20 7.06 -5.72
CA ILE A 19 3.22 7.16 -6.77
C ILE A 19 2.58 7.84 -7.99
N PRO A 20 2.91 9.11 -8.29
CA PRO A 20 2.41 9.76 -9.49
C PRO A 20 2.90 9.02 -10.74
N ASN A 21 2.07 8.94 -11.77
CA ASN A 21 2.32 8.19 -13.01
C ASN A 21 2.45 6.66 -12.85
N LYS A 22 2.02 6.09 -11.72
CA LYS A 22 1.98 4.63 -11.56
C LYS A 22 0.57 4.14 -11.27
N TYR A 23 0.04 3.42 -12.25
CA TYR A 23 -1.27 2.80 -12.19
C TYR A 23 -1.12 1.30 -12.47
N HIS A 24 -1.76 0.48 -11.66
CA HIS A 24 -1.86 -0.97 -11.86
C HIS A 24 -3.33 -1.31 -12.05
N GLU A 25 -3.71 -1.92 -13.18
CA GLU A 25 -5.12 -2.22 -13.49
C GLU A 25 -6.08 -1.02 -13.36
N ALA A 26 -5.66 0.16 -13.83
CA ALA A 26 -6.40 1.43 -13.67
C ALA A 26 -6.60 1.87 -12.20
N LYS A 27 -5.88 1.27 -11.25
CA LYS A 27 -5.83 1.66 -9.84
C LYS A 27 -4.54 2.40 -9.54
N GLN A 28 -4.66 3.41 -8.68
CA GLN A 28 -3.50 4.16 -8.21
C GLN A 28 -2.62 3.28 -7.34
N VAL A 29 -1.32 3.28 -7.64
CA VAL A 29 -0.31 2.62 -6.82
C VAL A 29 0.22 3.61 -5.79
N TYR A 30 0.35 3.12 -4.57
CA TYR A 30 0.91 3.78 -3.41
C TYR A 30 2.22 3.10 -3.03
N ARG A 31 3.16 3.86 -2.50
CA ARG A 31 4.41 3.37 -1.93
C ARG A 31 4.26 3.31 -0.42
N ILE A 32 4.72 2.22 0.17
CA ILE A 32 4.61 1.91 1.58
C ILE A 32 6.00 1.64 2.18
N GLY A 33 6.34 2.40 3.23
CA GLY A 33 7.50 2.17 4.09
C GLY A 33 8.86 2.52 3.49
N SER A 34 9.90 2.44 4.34
CA SER A 34 11.30 2.71 3.96
C SER A 34 11.88 1.66 3.00
N ASN A 35 11.32 0.45 2.98
CA ASN A 35 11.73 -0.65 2.10
C ASN A 35 11.29 -0.47 0.63
N GLY A 36 10.55 0.61 0.31
CA GLY A 36 10.15 0.89 -1.06
C GLY A 36 9.08 -0.04 -1.63
N VAL A 37 8.28 -0.65 -0.76
CA VAL A 37 7.19 -1.55 -1.15
C VAL A 37 6.12 -0.74 -1.88
N GLN A 38 5.48 -1.35 -2.88
CA GLN A 38 4.40 -0.73 -3.64
C GLN A 38 3.11 -1.47 -3.34
N CYS A 39 2.00 -0.78 -3.22
CA CYS A 39 0.70 -1.39 -3.03
C CYS A 39 -0.38 -0.65 -3.82
N TYR A 40 -1.46 -1.31 -4.18
CA TYR A 40 -2.66 -0.65 -4.69
C TYR A 40 -3.88 -1.17 -3.97
N ILE A 41 -4.99 -0.44 -4.07
CA ILE A 41 -6.25 -0.79 -3.42
C ILE A 41 -7.28 -1.14 -4.49
N ASP A 42 -7.82 -2.35 -4.43
CA ASP A 42 -8.96 -2.79 -5.24
C ASP A 42 -10.10 -3.32 -4.38
N ARG A 43 -11.31 -2.74 -4.53
CA ARG A 43 -12.56 -3.19 -3.88
C ARG A 43 -12.40 -3.67 -2.42
N ASN A 44 -11.72 -2.87 -1.58
CA ASN A 44 -11.45 -3.14 -0.15
C ASN A 44 -10.34 -4.17 0.16
N VAL A 45 -9.63 -4.65 -0.86
CA VAL A 45 -8.42 -5.47 -0.76
C VAL A 45 -7.22 -4.61 -1.16
N ILE A 46 -6.15 -4.69 -0.39
CA ILE A 46 -4.87 -4.04 -0.69
C ILE A 46 -3.94 -5.09 -1.28
N PHE A 47 -3.36 -4.83 -2.44
CA PHE A 47 -2.35 -5.69 -3.00
C PHE A 47 -1.00 -5.02 -2.79
N TYR A 48 -0.03 -5.71 -2.20
CA TYR A 48 1.32 -5.19 -2.06
C TYR A 48 2.33 -6.02 -2.85
N SER A 49 3.42 -5.37 -3.25
CA SER A 49 4.50 -5.92 -4.03
C SER A 49 5.81 -5.25 -3.64
N GLN A 50 6.80 -6.04 -3.24
CA GLN A 50 8.16 -5.56 -2.98
C GLN A 50 9.01 -5.46 -4.25
N ASN A 51 8.71 -6.26 -5.28
CA ASN A 51 9.55 -6.39 -6.48
C ASN A 51 8.80 -6.06 -7.79
N ASN A 52 7.58 -5.50 -7.73
CA ASN A 52 6.65 -5.34 -8.86
C ASN A 52 6.26 -6.64 -9.61
N SER A 53 6.93 -7.78 -9.35
CA SER A 53 6.63 -9.06 -10.00
C SER A 53 5.48 -9.82 -9.35
N THR A 54 5.33 -9.72 -8.02
CA THR A 54 4.33 -10.49 -7.28
C THR A 54 3.46 -9.55 -6.47
N TRP A 55 2.17 -9.55 -6.74
CA TRP A 55 1.16 -8.79 -6.01
C TRP A 55 0.41 -9.74 -5.09
N ILE A 56 0.54 -9.51 -3.79
CA ILE A 56 -0.08 -10.37 -2.78
C ILE A 56 -1.33 -9.67 -2.27
N PRO A 57 -2.53 -10.27 -2.42
CA PRO A 57 -3.75 -9.74 -1.83
C PRO A 57 -3.65 -9.78 -0.32
N THR A 58 -3.87 -8.65 0.31
CA THR A 58 -3.92 -8.50 1.77
C THR A 58 -5.00 -7.48 2.15
N SER A 59 -5.42 -7.49 3.40
CA SER A 59 -6.33 -6.45 3.90
C SER A 59 -5.50 -5.31 4.48
N LEU A 60 -6.03 -4.09 4.54
CA LEU A 60 -5.35 -2.97 5.22
C LEU A 60 -4.87 -3.37 6.61
N ASN A 61 -5.74 -3.99 7.42
CA ASN A 61 -5.36 -4.44 8.77
C ASN A 61 -4.23 -5.47 8.76
N LYS A 62 -4.22 -6.40 7.80
CA LYS A 62 -3.11 -7.35 7.65
C LYS A 62 -1.85 -6.64 7.19
N LEU A 63 -1.93 -5.82 6.14
CA LEU A 63 -0.80 -5.04 5.64
C LEU A 63 -0.15 -4.20 6.76
N LEU A 64 -0.99 -3.56 7.58
CA LEU A 64 -0.53 -2.82 8.75
C LEU A 64 0.15 -3.76 9.78
N ASP A 65 -0.32 -5.00 9.92
CA ASP A 65 0.25 -6.00 10.82
C ASP A 65 1.62 -6.54 10.38
N ILE A 66 1.80 -6.78 9.07
CA ILE A 66 3.04 -7.30 8.46
C ILE A 66 4.11 -6.24 8.15
N ALA A 67 3.78 -4.96 8.23
CA ALA A 67 4.67 -3.85 7.90
C ALA A 67 5.25 -3.14 9.13
#